data_AF-A0A7L4RQR3-F1
#
_entry.id   AF-A0A7L4RQR3-F1
#
_cell.length_a   1.000
_cell.length_b   1.000
_cell.length_c   1.000
_cell.angle_alpha   90.00
_cell.angle_beta   90.00
_cell.angle_gamma   90.00
#
_symmetry.space_group_name_H-M   'P 1'
#
loop_
_entity.id
_entity.type
_entity.pdbx_description
1 polymer ?
#
loop_
_entity_poly.entity_id
_entity_poly.type
_entity_poly.pdbx_seq_one_letter_code
_entity_poly.pdbx_strand_id
1 'polypeptide(L)'
;MDLPEIKLPGFKIMTATVSREKAIELYLSDGGIIKYDGYKIIYPDKQRLASQLDEVNKKYAYLNSIISELQRHVKSYEYDSTMKTAARVVDPVFWEHLYKMRTDDDYRVAFDKVQPPIERMRDERWKSVVRMFVQDKEYRDRLVEAKTSVISSNHSMKDELEKNLESSKSLVKLRLQKLKKERVYFEEKITLLKAMHEYVE
;
A
#
# COMPACT_ATOMS: atom_id res chain seq x y z
N MET A 1 7.76 -17.45 0.42
CA MET A 1 6.31 -17.77 0.36
C MET A 1 5.83 -17.34 -1.00
N ASP A 2 5.77 -18.26 -1.94
CA ASP A 2 5.28 -17.98 -3.28
C ASP A 2 3.77 -17.90 -3.24
N LEU A 3 3.23 -16.71 -3.47
CA LEU A 3 1.80 -16.50 -3.59
C LEU A 3 1.35 -16.92 -5.00
N PRO A 4 0.15 -17.51 -5.13
CA PRO A 4 -0.35 -17.99 -6.41
C PRO A 4 -0.48 -16.83 -7.41
N GLU A 5 0.08 -17.06 -8.60
CA GLU A 5 0.02 -16.16 -9.75
C GLU A 5 -1.42 -16.10 -10.24
N ILE A 6 -2.17 -15.06 -9.86
CA ILE A 6 -3.52 -14.83 -10.40
C ILE A 6 -3.34 -14.28 -11.81
N LYS A 7 -3.36 -15.17 -12.81
CA LYS A 7 -3.43 -14.82 -14.22
C LYS A 7 -4.82 -14.24 -14.50
N LEU A 8 -4.92 -12.92 -14.44
CA LEU A 8 -6.09 -12.23 -14.98
C LEU A 8 -5.98 -12.22 -16.51
N PRO A 9 -7.04 -12.61 -17.25
CA PRO A 9 -7.03 -12.60 -18.70
C PRO A 9 -6.76 -11.19 -19.23
N GLY A 10 -5.90 -11.08 -20.24
CA GLY A 10 -5.57 -9.81 -20.88
C GLY A 10 -6.74 -9.33 -21.72
N PHE A 11 -7.48 -8.34 -21.21
CA PHE A 11 -8.54 -7.66 -21.95
C PHE A 11 -8.09 -6.28 -22.43
N LYS A 12 -8.58 -5.89 -23.61
CA LYS A 12 -8.19 -4.68 -24.33
C LYS A 12 -9.35 -3.68 -24.22
N ILE A 13 -9.12 -2.56 -23.52
CA ILE A 13 -10.11 -1.49 -23.33
C ILE A 13 -10.54 -0.95 -24.71
N MET A 14 -11.84 -1.07 -25.03
CA MET A 14 -12.42 -0.51 -26.25
C MET A 14 -13.52 0.51 -25.89
N THR A 15 -13.27 1.78 -26.19
CA THR A 15 -14.18 2.92 -26.01
C THR A 15 -15.06 3.20 -27.24
N ALA A 16 -15.15 2.28 -28.19
CA ALA A 16 -15.98 2.41 -29.40
C ALA A 16 -17.34 1.73 -29.19
N THR A 17 -18.40 2.27 -29.79
CA THR A 17 -19.73 1.63 -29.90
C THR A 17 -19.57 0.16 -30.28
N VAL A 18 -19.81 -0.73 -29.32
CA VAL A 18 -19.59 -2.17 -29.46
C VAL A 18 -20.77 -2.74 -30.25
N SER A 19 -20.52 -3.36 -31.41
CA SER A 19 -21.58 -4.03 -32.16
C SER A 19 -22.24 -5.14 -31.32
N ARG A 20 -23.53 -5.41 -31.55
CA ARG A 20 -24.30 -6.45 -30.82
C ARG A 20 -23.57 -7.79 -30.79
N GLU A 21 -23.03 -8.24 -31.92
CA GLU A 21 -22.29 -9.50 -32.05
C GLU A 21 -21.06 -9.53 -31.14
N LYS A 22 -20.32 -8.42 -31.10
CA LYS A 22 -19.12 -8.28 -30.28
C LYS A 22 -19.45 -8.20 -28.78
N ALA A 23 -20.57 -7.57 -28.41
CA ALA A 23 -21.03 -7.56 -27.03
C ALA A 23 -21.38 -8.98 -26.55
N ILE A 24 -22.04 -9.77 -27.39
CA ILE A 24 -22.37 -11.17 -27.12
C ILE A 24 -21.11 -12.03 -27.00
N GLU A 25 -20.19 -11.90 -27.96
CA GLU A 25 -18.91 -12.62 -27.94
C GLU A 25 -18.13 -12.34 -26.65
N LEU A 26 -18.02 -11.05 -26.28
CA LEU A 26 -17.34 -10.64 -25.05
C LEU A 26 -18.04 -11.21 -23.81
N TYR A 27 -19.37 -11.16 -23.73
CA TYR A 27 -20.13 -11.70 -22.61
C TYR A 27 -19.92 -13.20 -22.42
N LEU A 28 -19.94 -13.97 -23.52
CA LEU A 28 -19.65 -15.40 -23.47
C LEU A 28 -18.19 -15.66 -23.09
N SER A 29 -17.24 -14.84 -23.58
CA SER A 29 -15.81 -14.97 -23.25
C SER A 29 -15.50 -14.74 -21.76
N ASP A 30 -16.28 -13.90 -21.05
CA ASP A 30 -16.18 -13.66 -19.60
C ASP A 30 -16.94 -14.72 -18.77
N GLY A 31 -17.43 -15.79 -19.40
CA GLY A 31 -18.16 -16.87 -18.73
C GLY A 31 -19.65 -16.61 -18.54
N GLY A 32 -20.21 -15.70 -19.33
CA GLY A 32 -21.65 -15.42 -19.37
C GLY A 32 -22.46 -16.67 -19.75
N ILE A 33 -23.57 -16.89 -19.04
CA ILE A 33 -24.42 -18.07 -19.28
C ILE A 33 -25.56 -17.68 -20.22
N ILE A 34 -25.72 -18.48 -21.28
CA ILE A 34 -26.89 -18.48 -22.17
C ILE A 34 -27.64 -19.81 -21.99
N LYS A 35 -28.97 -19.77 -22.08
CA LYS A 35 -29.79 -20.99 -22.07
C LYS A 35 -30.01 -21.45 -23.52
N TYR A 36 -30.02 -22.76 -23.73
CA TYR A 36 -30.33 -23.38 -25.02
C TYR A 36 -31.57 -24.26 -24.89
N ASP A 37 -32.61 -23.95 -25.66
CA ASP A 37 -33.91 -24.65 -25.62
C ASP A 37 -34.13 -25.56 -26.85
N GLY A 38 -33.05 -26.16 -27.37
CA GLY A 38 -33.09 -27.06 -28.52
C GLY A 38 -33.24 -26.36 -29.89
N TYR A 39 -33.96 -25.24 -29.96
CA TYR A 39 -34.23 -24.49 -31.19
C TYR A 39 -33.88 -22.99 -31.10
N LYS A 40 -33.64 -22.46 -29.89
CA LYS A 40 -33.34 -21.04 -29.66
C LYS A 40 -32.29 -20.85 -28.57
N ILE A 41 -31.42 -19.87 -28.77
CA ILE A 41 -30.51 -19.34 -27.76
C ILE A 41 -31.27 -18.25 -27.00
N ILE A 42 -31.44 -18.44 -25.69
CA ILE A 42 -32.10 -17.50 -24.80
C ILE A 42 -31.03 -16.74 -24.03
N TYR A 43 -30.93 -15.44 -24.32
CA TYR A 43 -30.06 -14.52 -23.61
C TYR A 43 -30.59 -14.23 -22.19
N PRO A 44 -29.72 -13.79 -21.26
CA PRO A 44 -30.17 -13.32 -19.95
C PRO A 44 -31.22 -12.22 -20.09
N ASP A 45 -32.22 -12.20 -19.23
CA ASP A 45 -33.18 -11.10 -19.19
C ASP A 45 -32.52 -9.79 -18.70
N LYS A 46 -33.16 -8.65 -19.01
CA LYS A 46 -32.70 -7.33 -18.56
C LYS A 46 -32.60 -7.22 -17.04
N GLN A 47 -33.52 -7.84 -16.29
CA GLN A 47 -33.55 -7.76 -14.83
C GLN A 47 -32.32 -8.44 -14.20
N ARG A 48 -31.90 -9.58 -14.73
CA ARG A 48 -30.70 -10.30 -14.32
C ARG A 48 -29.46 -9.51 -14.67
N LEU A 49 -29.37 -8.96 -15.89
CA LEU A 49 -28.25 -8.09 -16.27
C LEU A 49 -28.16 -6.86 -15.37
N ALA A 50 -29.29 -6.23 -15.05
CA ALA A 50 -29.34 -5.09 -14.12
C ALA A 50 -28.89 -5.47 -12.70
N SER A 51 -29.29 -6.63 -12.20
CA SER A 51 -28.87 -7.14 -10.88
C SER A 51 -27.36 -7.42 -10.84
N GLN A 52 -26.83 -8.06 -11.89
CA GLN A 52 -25.39 -8.29 -12.03
C GLN A 52 -24.61 -6.97 -12.14
N LEU A 53 -25.15 -6.00 -12.88
CA LEU A 53 -24.56 -4.67 -12.99
C LEU A 53 -24.48 -3.97 -11.62
N ASP A 54 -25.57 -4.02 -10.83
CA ASP A 54 -25.61 -3.44 -9.48
C ASP A 54 -24.58 -4.09 -8.54
N GLU A 55 -24.49 -5.43 -8.54
CA GLU A 55 -23.49 -6.16 -7.75
C GLU A 55 -22.05 -5.77 -8.12
N VAL A 56 -21.77 -5.66 -9.43
CA VAL A 56 -20.45 -5.28 -9.92
C VAL A 56 -20.15 -3.81 -9.57
N ASN A 57 -21.12 -2.91 -9.71
CA ASN A 57 -20.97 -1.51 -9.33
C ASN A 57 -20.70 -1.34 -7.84
N LYS A 58 -21.36 -2.13 -6.97
CA LYS A 58 -21.08 -2.14 -5.52
C LYS A 58 -19.65 -2.57 -5.22
N LYS A 59 -19.16 -3.63 -5.87
CA LYS A 59 -17.76 -4.10 -5.73
C LYS A 59 -16.77 -3.05 -6.24
N TYR A 60 -17.07 -2.41 -7.37
CA TYR A 60 -16.25 -1.35 -7.94
C TYR A 60 -16.16 -0.12 -7.01
N ALA A 61 -17.29 0.31 -6.45
CA ALA A 61 -17.34 1.41 -5.48
C ALA A 61 -16.53 1.09 -4.22
N TYR A 62 -16.67 -0.12 -3.66
CA TYR A 62 -15.91 -0.58 -2.51
C TYR A 62 -14.39 -0.65 -2.78
N LEU A 63 -13.99 -1.13 -3.96
CA LEU A 63 -12.58 -1.10 -4.35
C LEU A 63 -12.03 0.32 -4.45
N ASN A 64 -12.80 1.26 -5.00
CA ASN A 64 -12.40 2.65 -5.08
C ASN A 64 -12.22 3.30 -3.71
N SER A 65 -13.09 3.00 -2.74
CA SER A 65 -12.93 3.51 -1.37
C SER A 65 -11.64 2.99 -0.73
N ILE A 66 -11.36 1.68 -0.85
CA ILE A 66 -10.12 1.09 -0.33
C ILE A 66 -8.89 1.69 -1.02
N ILE A 67 -8.92 1.81 -2.36
CA ILE A 67 -7.78 2.38 -3.11
C ILE A 67 -7.53 3.82 -2.67
N SER A 68 -8.59 4.62 -2.50
CA SER A 68 -8.48 6.00 -2.02
C SER A 68 -7.88 6.06 -0.62
N GLU A 69 -8.34 5.22 0.30
CA GLU A 69 -7.82 5.14 1.67
C GLU A 69 -6.34 4.74 1.69
N LEU A 70 -5.95 3.69 0.95
CA LEU A 70 -4.55 3.29 0.84
C LEU A 70 -3.68 4.37 0.20
N GLN A 71 -4.19 5.10 -0.79
CA GLN A 71 -3.48 6.25 -1.37
C GLN A 71 -3.28 7.38 -0.36
N ARG A 72 -4.26 7.65 0.50
CA ARG A 72 -4.11 8.60 1.61
C ARG A 72 -3.05 8.15 2.59
N HIS A 73 -3.02 6.87 2.96
CA HIS A 73 -1.96 6.30 3.78
C HIS A 73 -0.57 6.42 3.15
N VAL A 74 -0.43 6.18 1.84
CA VAL A 74 0.85 6.37 1.15
C VAL A 74 1.29 7.84 1.21
N LYS A 75 0.37 8.77 0.92
CA LYS A 75 0.65 10.21 0.99
C LYS A 75 0.97 10.68 2.41
N SER A 76 0.35 10.11 3.44
CA SER A 76 0.67 10.47 4.83
C SER A 76 2.11 10.07 5.17
N TYR A 77 2.63 8.95 4.68
CA TYR A 77 4.04 8.60 4.87
C TYR A 77 5.01 9.61 4.20
N GLU A 78 4.64 10.16 3.05
CA GLU A 78 5.46 11.15 2.32
C GLU A 78 5.40 12.53 2.98
N TYR A 79 4.19 12.98 3.34
CA TYR A 79 3.96 14.26 4.00
C TYR A 79 4.55 14.30 5.41
N ASP A 80 4.36 13.23 6.19
CA ASP A 80 4.96 13.11 7.51
C ASP A 80 6.48 13.19 7.45
N SER A 81 7.12 12.63 6.42
CA SER A 81 8.58 12.66 6.31
C SER A 81 9.12 14.09 6.19
N THR A 82 8.46 14.94 5.41
CA THR A 82 8.91 16.32 5.16
C THR A 82 8.60 17.24 6.36
N MET A 83 7.37 17.20 6.88
CA MET A 83 6.97 17.95 8.06
C MET A 83 7.75 17.53 9.31
N LYS A 84 7.97 16.23 9.53
CA LYS A 84 8.78 15.74 10.66
C LYS A 84 10.26 16.13 10.53
N THR A 85 10.77 16.36 9.32
CA THR A 85 12.14 16.86 9.12
C THR A 85 12.26 18.34 9.53
N ALA A 86 11.32 19.17 9.09
CA ALA A 86 11.29 20.59 9.49
C ALA A 86 11.04 20.76 11.01
N ALA A 87 10.17 19.93 11.59
CA ALA A 87 9.82 19.99 13.02
C ALA A 87 10.95 19.53 13.98
N ARG A 88 12.05 18.93 13.47
CA ARG A 88 13.23 18.59 14.30
C ARG A 88 13.97 19.84 14.77
N VAL A 89 14.01 20.88 13.94
CA VAL A 89 14.78 22.12 14.19
C VAL A 89 14.23 22.89 15.40
N VAL A 90 12.97 22.67 15.77
CA VAL A 90 12.34 23.29 16.95
C VAL A 90 12.37 22.41 18.20
N ASP A 91 12.99 21.22 18.15
CA ASP A 91 13.09 20.34 19.33
C ASP A 91 14.42 20.58 20.10
N PRO A 92 14.38 20.90 21.41
CA PRO A 92 15.60 21.11 22.20
C PRO A 92 16.53 19.90 22.23
N VAL A 93 15.97 18.68 22.22
CA VAL A 93 16.75 17.43 22.24
C VAL A 93 17.56 17.27 20.94
N PHE A 94 17.08 17.84 19.83
CA PHE A 94 17.80 17.81 18.54
C PHE A 94 19.05 18.67 18.61
N TRP A 95 18.93 19.87 19.17
CA TRP A 95 20.08 20.75 19.38
C TRP A 95 21.07 20.18 20.38
N GLU A 96 20.58 19.53 21.43
CA GLU A 96 21.42 18.82 22.39
C GLU A 96 22.20 17.68 21.72
N HIS A 97 21.54 16.90 20.85
CA HIS A 97 22.21 15.90 20.01
C HIS A 97 23.30 16.53 19.14
N LEU A 98 23.00 17.61 18.40
CA LEU A 98 23.98 18.28 17.54
C LEU A 98 25.16 18.85 18.35
N TYR A 99 24.89 19.40 19.53
CA TYR A 99 25.92 19.89 20.44
C TYR A 99 26.83 18.74 20.91
N LYS A 100 26.25 17.65 21.42
CA LYS A 100 27.00 16.47 21.89
C LYS A 100 27.79 15.80 20.76
N MET A 101 27.24 15.71 19.55
CA MET A 101 27.97 15.24 18.37
C MET A 101 29.22 16.07 18.08
N ARG A 102 29.28 17.33 18.51
CA ARG A 102 30.43 18.21 18.30
C ARG A 102 31.40 18.22 19.49
N THR A 103 30.90 18.09 20.70
CA THR A 103 31.68 18.33 21.93
C THR A 103 31.99 17.10 22.77
N ASP A 104 31.31 15.98 22.55
CA ASP A 104 31.42 14.77 23.37
C ASP A 104 31.87 13.56 22.50
N ASP A 105 33.11 13.13 22.71
CA ASP A 105 33.74 12.03 21.96
C ASP A 105 33.11 10.68 22.29
N ASP A 106 32.82 10.42 23.57
CA ASP A 106 32.15 9.20 24.02
C ASP A 106 30.76 9.10 23.38
N TYR A 107 30.03 10.22 23.31
CA TYR A 107 28.74 10.29 22.66
C TYR A 107 28.81 9.95 21.18
N ARG A 108 29.80 10.49 20.45
CA ARG A 108 29.99 10.18 19.02
C ARG A 108 30.24 8.69 18.80
N VAL A 109 31.15 8.09 19.57
CA VAL A 109 31.46 6.66 19.46
C VAL A 109 30.23 5.80 19.75
N ALA A 110 29.45 6.17 20.78
CA ALA A 110 28.20 5.47 21.10
C ALA A 110 27.14 5.64 20.00
N PHE A 111 27.04 6.84 19.41
CA PHE A 111 26.14 7.14 18.31
C PHE A 111 26.47 6.32 17.06
N ASP A 112 27.74 6.23 16.69
CA ASP A 112 28.19 5.47 15.53
C ASP A 112 27.89 3.97 15.66
N LYS A 113 27.92 3.44 16.89
CA LYS A 113 27.61 2.03 17.18
C LYS A 113 26.11 1.73 17.22
N VAL A 114 25.32 2.59 17.86
CA VAL A 114 23.89 2.32 18.11
C VAL A 114 23.00 2.84 16.97
N GLN A 115 23.37 3.99 16.39
CA GLN A 115 22.65 4.72 15.36
C GLN A 115 21.15 4.86 15.66
N PRO A 116 20.77 5.54 16.77
CA PRO A 116 19.38 5.77 17.09
C PRO A 116 18.71 6.62 16.00
N PRO A 117 17.41 6.41 15.71
CA PRO A 117 16.71 7.16 14.68
C PRO A 117 16.35 8.58 15.16
N ILE A 118 17.36 9.47 15.29
CA ILE A 118 17.20 10.88 15.72
C ILE A 118 16.13 11.60 14.88
N GLU A 119 16.08 11.24 13.62
CA GLU A 119 15.10 11.70 12.64
C GLU A 119 13.63 11.45 13.03
N ARG A 120 13.39 10.51 13.94
CA ARG A 120 12.07 10.10 14.42
C ARG A 120 11.78 10.58 15.84
N MET A 121 12.54 11.52 16.38
CA MET A 121 12.35 12.03 17.74
C MET A 121 10.95 12.63 18.03
N ARG A 122 10.20 13.01 16.99
CA ARG A 122 8.81 13.50 17.10
C ARG A 122 7.76 12.38 17.07
N ASP A 123 8.15 11.17 16.68
CA ASP A 123 7.29 10.00 16.70
C ASP A 123 7.15 9.51 18.15
N GLU A 124 5.94 9.41 18.68
CA GLU A 124 5.70 9.05 20.10
C GLU A 124 6.42 7.75 20.49
N ARG A 125 6.47 6.79 19.57
CA ARG A 125 7.14 5.50 19.78
C ARG A 125 8.65 5.64 20.00
N TRP A 126 9.30 6.56 19.29
CA TRP A 126 10.77 6.71 19.27
C TRP A 126 11.26 7.87 20.11
N LYS A 127 10.40 8.83 20.43
CA LYS A 127 10.70 10.04 21.18
C LYS A 127 11.38 9.75 22.51
N SER A 128 10.85 8.79 23.28
CA SER A 128 11.42 8.43 24.58
C SER A 128 12.81 7.81 24.42
N VAL A 129 12.97 6.89 23.47
CA VAL A 129 14.24 6.20 23.21
C VAL A 129 15.31 7.19 22.78
N VAL A 130 15.00 8.07 21.82
CA VAL A 130 15.93 9.10 21.34
C VAL A 130 16.28 10.08 22.46
N ARG A 131 15.29 10.54 23.23
CA ARG A 131 15.53 11.45 24.35
C ARG A 131 16.44 10.81 25.39
N MET A 132 16.15 9.58 25.81
CA MET A 132 16.99 8.86 26.77
C MET A 132 18.40 8.66 26.23
N PHE A 133 18.55 8.28 24.96
CA PHE A 133 19.89 8.14 24.35
C PHE A 133 20.70 9.45 24.40
N VAL A 134 20.04 10.58 24.11
CA VAL A 134 20.69 11.90 24.12
C VAL A 134 21.03 12.33 25.55
N GLN A 135 20.08 12.21 26.47
CA GLN A 135 20.17 12.86 27.80
C GLN A 135 20.79 11.98 28.88
N ASP A 136 20.64 10.66 28.79
CA ASP A 136 21.06 9.69 29.80
C ASP A 136 22.30 8.92 29.32
N LYS A 137 23.42 9.10 30.03
CA LYS A 137 24.68 8.42 29.75
C LYS A 137 24.60 6.93 30.06
N GLU A 138 24.00 6.57 31.19
CA GLU A 138 23.95 5.17 31.62
C GLU A 138 23.07 4.34 30.67
N TYR A 139 21.94 4.90 30.23
CA TYR A 139 21.10 4.26 29.23
C TYR A 139 21.85 4.05 27.89
N ARG A 140 22.61 5.06 27.46
CA ARG A 140 23.42 4.98 26.24
C ARG A 140 24.49 3.89 26.35
N ASP A 141 25.19 3.82 27.47
CA ASP A 141 26.25 2.82 27.68
C ASP A 141 25.67 1.41 27.68
N ARG A 142 24.51 1.19 28.31
CA ARG A 142 23.77 -0.09 28.24
C ARG A 142 23.34 -0.45 26.82
N LEU A 143 22.92 0.54 26.01
CA LEU A 143 22.57 0.30 24.60
C LEU A 143 23.78 -0.08 23.76
N VAL A 144 24.94 0.55 23.99
CA VAL A 144 26.20 0.20 23.34
C VAL A 144 26.59 -1.24 23.71
N GLU A 145 26.54 -1.58 25.00
CA GLU A 145 26.84 -2.92 25.51
C GLU A 145 25.93 -3.99 24.86
N ALA A 146 24.62 -3.73 24.83
CA ALA A 146 23.64 -4.61 24.19
C ALA A 146 23.94 -4.82 22.70
N LYS A 147 24.34 -3.77 21.98
CA LYS A 147 24.70 -3.84 20.54
C LYS A 147 26.03 -4.55 20.29
N THR A 148 26.98 -4.47 21.21
CA THR A 148 28.26 -5.21 21.13
C THR A 148 28.14 -6.69 21.50
N SER A 149 27.01 -7.11 22.09
CA SER A 149 26.75 -8.53 22.36
C SER A 149 26.53 -9.32 21.04
N VAL A 150 27.00 -10.56 21.02
CA VAL A 150 27.04 -11.47 19.85
C VAL A 150 25.67 -11.67 19.15
N ILE A 151 24.57 -11.32 19.82
CA ILE A 151 23.19 -11.50 19.34
C ILE A 151 22.71 -10.35 18.44
N SER A 152 23.33 -9.16 18.49
CA SER A 152 22.85 -7.96 17.76
C SER A 152 23.90 -7.29 16.86
N SER A 153 25.07 -7.90 16.67
CA SER A 153 26.28 -7.22 16.17
C SER A 153 26.21 -6.67 14.74
N ASN A 154 25.20 -6.99 13.95
CA ASN A 154 25.19 -6.68 12.51
C ASN A 154 24.08 -5.74 12.02
N HIS A 155 23.18 -5.26 12.89
CA HIS A 155 22.07 -4.39 12.45
C HIS A 155 21.93 -3.13 13.31
N SER A 156 22.01 -1.96 12.67
CA SER A 156 21.75 -0.68 13.31
C SER A 156 20.24 -0.52 13.60
N MET A 157 19.87 0.19 14.67
CA MET A 157 18.45 0.43 14.95
C MET A 157 17.77 1.23 13.82
N LYS A 158 18.52 2.12 13.19
CA LYS A 158 18.08 2.88 12.02
C LYS A 158 17.81 1.95 10.83
N ASP A 159 18.69 0.99 10.57
CA ASP A 159 18.55 0.06 9.44
C ASP A 159 17.38 -0.89 9.61
N GLU A 160 17.16 -1.41 10.83
CA GLU A 160 16.00 -2.24 11.15
C GLU A 160 14.68 -1.47 10.94
N LEU A 161 14.65 -0.21 11.37
CA LEU A 161 13.50 0.66 11.16
C LEU A 161 13.27 0.95 9.68
N GLU A 162 14.31 1.35 8.94
CA GLU A 162 14.22 1.65 7.51
C GLU A 162 13.78 0.42 6.72
N LYS A 163 14.34 -0.76 7.02
CA LYS A 163 13.94 -2.04 6.41
C LYS A 163 12.49 -2.39 6.71
N ASN A 164 12.02 -2.18 7.93
CA ASN A 164 10.62 -2.43 8.30
C ASN A 164 9.66 -1.44 7.61
N LEU A 165 10.05 -0.18 7.51
CA LEU A 165 9.29 0.86 6.83
C LEU A 165 9.21 0.58 5.32
N GLU A 166 10.33 0.22 4.69
CA GLU A 166 10.39 -0.07 3.26
C GLU A 166 9.64 -1.36 2.92
N SER A 167 9.76 -2.39 3.77
CA SER A 167 8.92 -3.60 3.71
C SER A 167 7.43 -3.25 3.78
N SER A 168 7.03 -2.38 4.71
CA SER A 168 5.64 -1.96 4.85
C SER A 168 5.16 -1.16 3.63
N LYS A 169 5.98 -0.22 3.14
CA LYS A 169 5.67 0.57 1.93
C LYS A 169 5.53 -0.31 0.69
N SER A 170 6.45 -1.27 0.50
CA SER A 170 6.41 -2.18 -0.65
C SER A 170 5.18 -3.08 -0.60
N LEU A 171 4.80 -3.63 0.56
CA LEU A 171 3.56 -4.39 0.74
C LEU A 171 2.31 -3.56 0.39
N VAL A 172 2.24 -2.31 0.86
CA VAL A 172 1.13 -1.39 0.54
C VAL A 172 1.10 -1.08 -0.97
N LYS A 173 2.25 -0.81 -1.59
CA LYS A 173 2.35 -0.57 -3.04
C LYS A 173 1.89 -1.79 -3.85
N LEU A 174 2.33 -2.99 -3.47
CA LEU A 174 1.92 -4.25 -4.11
C LEU A 174 0.41 -4.48 -3.97
N ARG A 175 -0.14 -4.25 -2.78
CA ARG A 175 -1.58 -4.35 -2.55
C ARG A 175 -2.36 -3.36 -3.41
N LEU A 176 -1.88 -2.12 -3.51
CA LEU A 176 -2.50 -1.07 -4.31
C LEU A 176 -2.46 -1.40 -5.81
N GLN A 177 -1.34 -1.96 -6.30
CA GLN A 177 -1.26 -2.45 -7.69
C GLN A 177 -2.26 -3.58 -7.95
N LYS A 178 -2.38 -4.54 -7.03
CA LYS A 178 -3.37 -5.63 -7.15
C LYS A 178 -4.80 -5.10 -7.21
N LEU A 179 -5.16 -4.19 -6.31
CA LEU A 179 -6.49 -3.57 -6.29
C LEU A 179 -6.77 -2.73 -7.54
N LYS A 180 -5.77 -2.02 -8.08
CA LYS A 180 -5.90 -1.29 -9.34
C LYS A 180 -6.19 -2.21 -10.52
N LYS A 181 -5.50 -3.35 -10.61
CA LYS A 181 -5.78 -4.37 -11.65
C LYS A 181 -7.20 -4.91 -11.52
N GLU A 182 -7.61 -5.23 -10.29
CA GLU A 182 -8.96 -5.70 -9.99
C GLU A 182 -10.04 -4.66 -10.32
N ARG A 183 -9.77 -3.37 -10.06
CA ARG A 183 -10.64 -2.26 -10.45
C ARG A 183 -10.83 -2.19 -11.97
N VAL A 184 -9.74 -2.31 -12.74
CA VAL A 184 -9.81 -2.30 -14.22
C VAL A 184 -10.67 -3.47 -14.71
N TYR A 185 -10.48 -4.67 -14.16
CA TYR A 185 -11.33 -5.82 -14.47
C TYR A 185 -12.81 -5.53 -14.24
N PHE A 186 -13.17 -4.94 -13.09
CA PHE A 186 -14.57 -4.60 -12.81
C PHE A 186 -15.11 -3.47 -13.70
N GLU A 187 -14.28 -2.49 -14.08
CA GLU A 187 -14.64 -1.42 -15.02
C GLU A 187 -14.99 -1.98 -16.41
N GLU A 188 -14.18 -2.92 -16.89
CA GLU A 188 -14.40 -3.63 -18.15
C GLU A 188 -15.67 -4.48 -18.07
N LYS A 189 -15.88 -5.20 -16.96
CA LYS A 189 -17.08 -6.00 -16.72
C LYS A 189 -18.36 -5.14 -16.69
N ILE A 190 -18.31 -3.95 -16.09
CA ILE A 190 -19.41 -2.98 -16.12
C ILE A 190 -19.71 -2.56 -17.56
N THR A 191 -18.67 -2.25 -18.33
CA THR A 191 -18.79 -1.81 -19.73
C THR A 191 -19.45 -2.90 -20.58
N LEU A 192 -19.01 -4.15 -20.42
CA LEU A 192 -19.57 -5.32 -21.09
C LEU A 192 -21.04 -5.56 -20.72
N LEU A 193 -21.38 -5.54 -19.42
CA LEU A 193 -22.76 -5.74 -18.97
C LEU A 193 -23.69 -4.61 -19.45
N LYS A 194 -23.20 -3.36 -19.50
CA LYS A 194 -23.97 -2.24 -20.08
C LYS A 194 -24.24 -2.44 -21.56
N ALA A 195 -23.23 -2.82 -22.34
CA ALA A 195 -23.39 -3.11 -23.76
C ALA A 195 -24.41 -4.24 -23.99
N MET A 196 -24.34 -5.33 -23.21
CA MET A 196 -25.31 -6.42 -23.28
C MET A 196 -26.73 -5.96 -22.90
N HIS A 197 -26.87 -5.16 -21.85
CA HIS A 197 -28.17 -4.65 -21.40
C HIS A 197 -28.87 -3.78 -22.45
N GLU A 198 -28.11 -3.10 -23.31
CA GLU A 198 -28.63 -2.28 -24.41
C GLU A 198 -29.22 -3.13 -25.55
N TYR A 199 -28.68 -4.33 -25.79
CA TYR A 199 -29.05 -5.16 -26.95
C TYR A 199 -29.97 -6.35 -26.64
N VAL A 200 -30.19 -6.65 -25.37
CA VAL A 200 -31.19 -7.64 -24.94
C VAL A 200 -32.57 -6.99 -24.97
N GLU A 201 -33.59 -7.72 -25.45
CA GLU A 201 -34.99 -7.26 -25.43
C GLU A 201 -35.66 -7.51 -24.07
#